data_AF-A0A6L2KXK0-F1
#
_entry.id   AF-A0A6L2KXK0-F1
#
_cell.length_a   1.000
_cell.length_b   1.000
_cell.length_c   1.000
_cell.angle_alpha   90.00
_cell.angle_beta   90.00
_cell.angle_gamma   90.00
#
_symmetry.space_group_name_H-M   'P 1'
#
loop_
_entity.id
_entity.type
_entity.pdbx_description
1 polymer ?
#
loop_
_entity_poly.entity_id
_entity_poly.type
_entity_poly.pdbx_seq_one_letter_code
_entity_poly.pdbx_strand_id
1 'polypeptide(L)'
;MGDENPIRTLGDYSKPRHGGYRNTIEQPVGNNVVPLRSVTIQLVKNRCSFHGFRSEDPNQHLKDFLKLVDSLDLDSENRERTRLCLFQFCIRDEASNWLERLPAGSITIWEDLTNRFLAQFFPPGKPQNFAMIS
;
A
#
# COMPACT_ATOMS: atom_id res chain seq x y z
N MET A 1 42.82 -16.95 -19.70
CA MET A 1 42.44 -15.53 -19.70
C MET A 1 41.18 -15.43 -18.88
N GLY A 2 41.29 -14.90 -17.67
CA GLY A 2 40.16 -14.79 -16.73
C GLY A 2 39.33 -13.56 -17.06
N ASP A 3 38.04 -13.76 -17.26
CA ASP A 3 37.04 -12.70 -17.26
C ASP A 3 36.91 -12.14 -15.84
N GLU A 4 37.45 -10.93 -15.68
CA GLU A 4 37.39 -10.13 -14.47
C GLU A 4 35.95 -9.72 -14.19
N ASN A 5 35.35 -10.35 -13.17
CA ASN A 5 34.11 -9.90 -12.56
C ASN A 5 34.39 -8.52 -11.92
N PRO A 6 33.70 -7.43 -12.30
CA PRO A 6 33.94 -6.14 -11.66
C PRO A 6 33.53 -6.26 -10.18
N ILE A 7 34.53 -6.19 -9.30
CA ILE A 7 34.33 -6.23 -7.84
C ILE A 7 33.44 -5.04 -7.47
N ARG A 8 32.17 -5.32 -7.19
CA ARG A 8 31.24 -4.33 -6.65
C ARG A 8 31.65 -4.03 -5.22
N THR A 9 32.12 -2.81 -4.97
CA THR A 9 32.49 -2.33 -3.63
C THR A 9 31.26 -2.35 -2.70
N LEU A 10 31.46 -2.67 -1.41
CA LEU A 10 30.39 -2.70 -0.41
C LEU A 10 29.56 -1.38 -0.35
N GLY A 11 30.18 -0.25 -0.72
CA GLY A 11 29.52 1.05 -0.82
C GLY A 11 28.49 1.21 -1.94
N ASP A 12 28.51 0.37 -2.98
CA ASP A 12 27.53 0.39 -4.07
C ASP A 12 26.17 -0.21 -3.68
N TYR A 13 26.11 -0.98 -2.60
CA TYR A 13 24.87 -1.56 -2.07
C TYR A 13 24.06 -0.58 -1.21
N SER A 14 24.65 0.56 -0.84
CA SER A 14 24.02 1.52 0.09
C SER A 14 23.18 2.60 -0.61
N LYS A 15 23.16 2.66 -1.94
CA LYS A 15 22.37 3.66 -2.67
C LYS A 15 21.18 2.99 -3.36
N PRO A 16 19.93 3.16 -2.87
CA PRO A 16 18.79 2.78 -3.68
C PRO A 16 18.88 3.58 -4.99
N ARG A 17 19.00 2.87 -6.12
CA ARG A 17 18.97 3.49 -7.44
C ARG A 17 17.58 4.11 -7.61
N HIS A 18 17.51 5.42 -7.49
CA HIS A 18 16.28 6.21 -7.60
C HIS A 18 15.55 6.01 -8.95
N GLY A 19 16.24 5.46 -9.96
CA GLY A 19 15.72 5.21 -11.32
C GLY A 19 14.97 3.89 -11.51
N GLY A 20 14.66 3.13 -10.44
CA GLY A 20 13.93 1.86 -10.52
C GLY A 20 12.72 1.73 -9.61
N TYR A 21 12.40 2.76 -8.80
CA TYR A 21 11.29 2.71 -7.86
C TYR A 21 9.96 2.94 -8.58
N ARG A 22 9.47 1.90 -9.27
CA ARG A 22 8.08 1.86 -9.76
C ARG A 22 7.22 1.39 -8.60
N ASN A 23 6.46 2.32 -8.02
CA ASN A 23 5.46 1.99 -7.02
C ASN A 23 4.46 0.99 -7.63
N THR A 24 4.07 -0.03 -6.86
CA THR A 24 3.02 -0.97 -7.25
C THR A 24 1.72 -0.24 -7.61
N ILE A 25 1.45 0.85 -6.88
CA ILE A 25 0.33 1.77 -7.11
C ILE A 25 0.81 2.87 -8.06
N GLU A 26 0.14 3.04 -9.19
CA GLU A 26 0.45 4.12 -10.12
C GLU A 26 0.22 5.47 -9.44
N GLN A 27 1.25 6.32 -9.41
CA GLN A 27 1.09 7.69 -8.98
C GLN A 27 0.25 8.44 -10.01
N PRO A 28 -0.71 9.30 -9.60
CA PRO A 28 -1.48 10.08 -10.54
C PRO A 28 -0.56 11.00 -11.34
N VAL A 29 -0.41 10.72 -12.64
CA VAL A 29 0.25 11.61 -13.60
C VAL A 29 -0.71 12.75 -13.90
N GLY A 30 -0.47 13.92 -13.29
CA GLY A 30 -1.21 15.14 -13.56
C GLY A 30 -0.94 16.22 -12.51
N ASN A 31 -0.92 17.49 -12.94
CA ASN A 31 -0.63 18.69 -12.12
C ASN A 31 -1.57 18.93 -10.91
N ASN A 32 -2.49 18.02 -10.61
CA ASN A 32 -3.48 18.13 -9.52
C ASN A 32 -3.11 17.25 -8.32
N VAL A 33 -1.82 17.11 -8.02
CA VAL A 33 -1.37 16.43 -6.80
C VAL A 33 -1.72 17.32 -5.63
N VAL A 34 -2.90 17.14 -5.02
CA VAL A 34 -3.21 17.73 -3.72
C VAL A 34 -2.09 17.27 -2.77
N PRO A 35 -1.28 18.18 -2.20
CA PRO A 35 -0.17 17.76 -1.35
C PRO A 35 -0.76 17.03 -0.14
N LEU A 36 -0.54 15.72 -0.06
CA LEU A 36 -0.87 14.96 1.14
C LEU A 36 -0.10 15.61 2.29
N ARG A 37 -0.83 16.28 3.19
CA ARG A 37 -0.20 16.98 4.31
C ARG A 37 0.56 15.96 5.16
N SER A 38 1.78 16.29 5.56
CA SER A 38 2.63 15.42 6.38
C SER A 38 1.91 14.89 7.63
N VAL A 39 1.03 15.72 8.23
CA VAL A 39 0.20 15.33 9.38
C VAL A 39 -0.77 14.18 9.05
N THR A 40 -1.33 14.15 7.84
CA THR A 40 -2.23 13.10 7.37
C THR A 40 -1.47 11.78 7.21
N ILE A 41 -0.28 11.84 6.62
CA ILE A 41 0.58 10.65 6.45
C ILE A 41 0.99 10.09 7.81
N GLN A 42 1.39 10.96 8.75
CA GLN A 42 1.75 10.56 10.11
C GLN A 42 0.56 9.97 10.88
N LEU A 43 -0.63 10.56 10.75
CA LEU A 43 -1.86 10.06 11.37
C LEU A 43 -2.20 8.66 10.86
N VAL A 44 -2.19 8.47 9.54
CA VAL A 44 -2.44 7.17 8.89
C VAL A 44 -1.41 6.14 9.35
N LYS A 45 -0.12 6.48 9.31
CA LYS A 45 0.98 5.63 9.75
C LYS A 45 0.82 5.20 11.21
N ASN A 46 0.41 6.09 12.09
CA ASN A 46 0.29 5.78 13.52
C ASN A 46 -1.02 5.05 13.88
N ARG A 47 -2.10 5.29 13.13
CA ARG A 47 -3.44 4.79 13.48
C ARG A 47 -3.86 3.54 12.72
N CYS A 48 -3.27 3.31 11.55
CA CYS A 48 -3.67 2.24 10.65
C CYS A 48 -2.44 1.48 10.16
N SER A 49 -1.48 1.13 11.03
CA SER A 49 -0.41 0.20 10.61
C SER A 49 -0.91 -1.24 10.64
N PHE A 50 -0.67 -2.00 9.56
CA PHE A 50 -0.94 -3.43 9.43
C PHE A 50 0.32 -4.14 8.99
N HIS A 51 0.77 -5.11 9.80
CA HIS A 51 2.07 -5.77 9.64
C HIS A 51 1.96 -7.10 8.91
N GLY A 52 0.74 -7.66 8.81
CA GLY A 52 0.48 -8.97 8.23
C GLY A 52 0.48 -10.10 9.25
N PHE A 53 0.44 -9.80 10.56
CA PHE A 53 0.45 -10.82 11.59
C PHE A 53 -0.87 -11.60 11.61
N ARG A 54 -0.80 -12.89 11.96
CA ARG A 54 -2.00 -13.75 12.09
C ARG A 54 -3.00 -13.26 13.15
N SER A 55 -2.52 -12.47 14.12
CA SER A 55 -3.34 -11.86 15.17
C SER A 55 -4.07 -10.61 14.70
N GLU A 56 -3.61 -9.96 13.63
CA GLU A 56 -4.28 -8.80 13.06
C GLU A 56 -5.54 -9.25 12.29
N ASP A 57 -6.56 -8.38 12.26
CA ASP A 57 -7.77 -8.63 11.50
C ASP A 57 -7.81 -7.73 10.25
N PRO A 58 -7.70 -8.31 9.04
CA PRO A 58 -7.71 -7.54 7.79
C PRO A 58 -9.00 -6.72 7.58
N ASN A 59 -10.15 -7.24 8.01
CA ASN A 59 -11.42 -6.53 7.85
C ASN A 59 -11.52 -5.33 8.79
N GLN A 60 -11.11 -5.53 10.05
CA GLN A 60 -11.06 -4.43 11.03
C GLN A 60 -10.09 -3.35 10.57
N HIS A 61 -8.93 -3.73 10.03
CA HIS A 61 -7.97 -2.81 9.46
C HIS A 61 -8.57 -1.96 8.33
N LEU A 62 -9.26 -2.59 7.36
CA LEU A 62 -9.93 -1.86 6.26
C LEU A 62 -11.01 -0.90 6.79
N LYS A 63 -11.80 -1.32 7.78
CA LYS A 63 -12.82 -0.46 8.41
C LYS A 63 -12.21 0.77 9.07
N ASP A 64 -11.15 0.60 9.83
CA ASP A 64 -10.50 1.71 10.54
C ASP A 64 -9.80 2.65 9.55
N PHE A 65 -9.20 2.11 8.50
CA PHE A 65 -8.64 2.89 7.40
C PHE A 65 -9.72 3.74 6.71
N LEU A 66 -10.85 3.15 6.33
CA LEU A 66 -11.94 3.88 5.65
C LEU A 66 -12.50 4.99 6.53
N LYS A 67 -12.72 4.74 7.82
CA LYS A 67 -13.15 5.78 8.77
C LYS A 67 -12.16 6.94 8.86
N LEU A 68 -10.87 6.65 8.87
CA LEU A 68 -9.83 7.69 8.89
C LEU A 68 -9.88 8.48 7.59
N VAL A 69 -9.91 7.82 6.44
CA VAL A 69 -9.93 8.52 5.14
C VAL A 69 -11.22 9.32 4.94
N ASP A 70 -12.36 8.82 5.39
CA ASP A 70 -13.64 9.54 5.31
C ASP A 70 -13.67 10.77 6.24
N SER A 71 -12.80 10.82 7.26
CA SER A 71 -12.61 12.04 8.07
C SER A 71 -11.72 13.09 7.40
N LEU A 72 -11.03 12.73 6.32
CA LEU A 72 -10.27 13.66 5.51
C LEU A 72 -11.23 14.34 4.53
N ASP A 73 -11.21 15.67 4.49
CA ASP A 73 -11.97 16.47 3.54
C ASP A 73 -11.36 16.35 2.14
N LEU A 74 -11.60 15.21 1.49
CA LEU A 74 -11.06 14.86 0.18
C LEU A 74 -12.13 15.05 -0.90
N ASP A 75 -11.75 15.69 -2.01
CA ASP A 75 -12.57 15.75 -3.21
C ASP A 75 -12.98 14.35 -3.68
N SER A 76 -14.26 14.19 -4.02
CA SER A 76 -14.85 12.91 -4.44
C SER A 76 -14.13 12.29 -5.65
N GLU A 77 -13.66 13.12 -6.59
CA GLU A 77 -12.93 12.70 -7.79
C GLU A 77 -11.53 12.13 -7.48
N ASN A 78 -10.90 12.60 -6.41
CA ASN A 78 -9.55 12.17 -6.00
C ASN A 78 -9.58 11.16 -4.85
N ARG A 79 -10.77 10.85 -4.31
CA ARG A 79 -10.93 10.03 -3.11
C ARG A 79 -10.38 8.61 -3.29
N GLU A 80 -10.67 7.95 -4.41
CA GLU A 80 -10.19 6.58 -4.65
C GLU A 80 -8.67 6.51 -4.84
N ARG A 81 -8.11 7.45 -5.63
CA ARG A 81 -6.66 7.56 -5.82
C ARG A 81 -5.95 7.89 -4.50
N THR A 82 -6.57 8.75 -3.69
CA THR A 82 -6.05 9.09 -2.37
C THR A 82 -6.12 7.91 -1.41
N ARG A 83 -7.19 7.11 -1.43
CA ARG A 83 -7.30 5.88 -0.64
C ARG A 83 -6.19 4.89 -1.00
N LEU A 84 -5.98 4.62 -2.29
CA LEU A 84 -4.87 3.77 -2.74
C LEU A 84 -3.52 4.30 -2.25
N CYS A 85 -3.29 5.61 -2.45
CA CYS A 85 -2.05 6.26 -2.02
C CYS A 85 -1.86 6.21 -0.49
N LEU A 86 -2.89 6.44 0.31
CA LEU A 86 -2.78 6.41 1.77
C LEU A 86 -2.60 4.99 2.31
N PHE A 87 -3.20 3.99 1.66
CA PHE A 87 -3.11 2.60 2.07
C PHE A 87 -1.68 2.06 2.00
N GLN A 88 -0.86 2.52 1.05
CA GLN A 88 0.56 2.15 1.01
C GLN A 88 1.29 2.53 2.31
N PHE A 89 0.85 3.62 2.97
CA PHE A 89 1.42 4.06 4.24
C PHE A 89 0.84 3.32 5.44
N CYS A 90 -0.24 2.56 5.27
CA CYS A 90 -0.80 1.68 6.30
C CYS A 90 -0.05 0.35 6.42
N ILE A 91 0.63 -0.07 5.36
CA ILE A 91 1.13 -1.43 5.26
C ILE A 91 2.59 -1.52 5.72
N ARG A 92 2.94 -2.57 6.48
CA ARG A 92 4.27 -2.82 7.09
C ARG A 92 4.70 -4.27 6.92
N ASP A 93 5.98 -4.52 7.13
CA ASP A 93 6.59 -5.85 7.23
C ASP A 93 6.10 -6.86 6.17
N GLU A 94 5.43 -7.94 6.60
CA GLU A 94 4.97 -9.00 5.70
C GLU A 94 3.95 -8.48 4.68
N ALA A 95 3.08 -7.57 5.11
CA ALA A 95 2.11 -6.95 4.21
C ALA A 95 2.77 -6.00 3.21
N SER A 96 3.86 -5.32 3.58
CA SER A 96 4.64 -4.48 2.66
C SER A 96 5.32 -5.34 1.60
N ASN A 97 5.94 -6.44 2.02
CA ASN A 97 6.57 -7.39 1.11
C ASN A 97 5.57 -7.99 0.11
N TRP A 98 4.33 -8.24 0.53
CA TRP A 98 3.27 -8.68 -0.37
C TRP A 98 2.94 -7.62 -1.43
N LEU A 99 2.76 -6.36 -1.02
CA LEU A 99 2.43 -5.27 -1.94
C LEU A 99 3.54 -5.04 -2.98
N GLU A 100 4.81 -5.17 -2.59
CA GLU A 100 5.98 -5.05 -3.47
C GLU A 100 6.13 -6.22 -4.47
N ARG A 101 5.56 -7.39 -4.17
CA ARG A 101 5.58 -8.57 -5.08
C ARG A 101 4.59 -8.47 -6.23
N LEU A 102 3.60 -7.59 -6.12
CA LEU A 102 2.62 -7.41 -7.18
C LEU A 102 3.25 -6.67 -8.38
N PRO A 103 2.82 -6.96 -9.61
CA PRO A 103 3.32 -6.24 -10.78
C PRO A 103 3.05 -4.73 -10.67
N ALA A 104 4.01 -3.90 -11.08
CA ALA A 104 3.84 -2.45 -11.08
C ALA A 104 2.64 -2.03 -11.94
N GLY A 105 1.75 -1.20 -11.38
CA GLY A 105 0.53 -0.75 -12.04
C GLY A 105 -0.57 -1.81 -12.14
N SER A 106 -0.44 -2.94 -11.44
CA SER A 106 -1.49 -3.97 -11.40
C SER A 106 -2.72 -3.55 -10.61
N ILE A 107 -2.57 -2.62 -9.65
CA ILE A 107 -3.66 -2.10 -8.82
C ILE A 107 -3.89 -0.64 -9.20
N THR A 108 -5.06 -0.37 -9.79
CA THR A 108 -5.48 0.98 -10.21
C THR A 108 -6.78 1.45 -9.56
N ILE A 109 -7.56 0.51 -8.98
CA ILE A 109 -8.83 0.78 -8.31
C ILE A 109 -8.84 0.22 -6.89
N TRP A 110 -9.54 0.89 -5.99
CA TRP A 110 -9.61 0.53 -4.57
C TRP A 110 -10.17 -0.88 -4.35
N GLU A 111 -11.20 -1.25 -5.10
CA GLU A 111 -11.84 -2.56 -4.99
C GLU A 111 -10.85 -3.72 -5.24
N ASP A 112 -10.07 -3.64 -6.32
CA ASP A 112 -9.06 -4.67 -6.65
C ASP A 112 -7.99 -4.79 -5.56
N LEU A 113 -7.54 -3.65 -4.98
CA LEU A 113 -6.63 -3.67 -3.84
C LEU A 113 -7.23 -4.45 -2.67
N THR A 114 -8.48 -4.14 -2.29
CA THR A 114 -9.12 -4.76 -1.13
C THR A 114 -9.37 -6.25 -1.33
N ASN A 115 -9.79 -6.67 -2.53
CA ASN A 115 -10.01 -8.07 -2.85
C ASN A 115 -8.71 -8.88 -2.74
N ARG A 116 -7.61 -8.38 -3.29
CA ARG A 116 -6.30 -9.05 -3.21
C ARG A 116 -5.76 -9.06 -1.78
N PHE A 117 -5.92 -7.95 -1.05
CA PHE A 117 -5.50 -7.85 0.35
C PHE A 117 -6.23 -8.87 1.23
N LEU A 118 -7.55 -8.96 1.10
CA LEU A 118 -8.34 -9.94 1.84
C LEU A 118 -8.00 -11.37 1.41
N ALA A 119 -7.85 -11.64 0.12
CA ALA A 119 -7.46 -12.96 -0.36
C ALA A 119 -6.10 -13.42 0.21
N GLN A 120 -5.16 -12.49 0.43
CA GLN A 120 -3.84 -12.79 0.97
C GLN A 120 -3.85 -12.98 2.49
N PHE A 121 -4.49 -12.07 3.23
CA PHE A 121 -4.35 -12.00 4.70
C PHE A 121 -5.55 -12.57 5.46
N PHE A 122 -6.63 -12.94 4.77
CA PHE A 122 -7.79 -13.58 5.38
C PHE A 122 -7.74 -15.11 5.17
N PRO A 123 -7.46 -15.91 6.23
CA PRO A 123 -7.37 -17.35 6.08
C PRO A 123 -8.75 -17.98 5.77
N PRO A 124 -8.79 -19.08 5.00
CA PRO A 124 -10.04 -19.71 4.51
C PRO A 124 -10.95 -20.32 5.60
N GLY A 125 -10.60 -20.20 6.88
CA GLY A 125 -11.39 -20.73 8.01
C GLY A 125 -12.18 -19.68 8.80
N LYS A 126 -12.04 -18.39 8.49
CA LYS A 126 -12.88 -17.33 9.10
C LYS A 126 -14.13 -17.15 8.22
N PRO A 127 -15.35 -17.12 8.78
CA PRO A 127 -16.54 -16.87 7.97
C PRO A 127 -16.43 -15.50 7.30
N GLN A 128 -16.36 -15.47 5.97
CA GLN A 128 -16.58 -14.27 5.17
C GLN A 128 -18.05 -13.90 5.33
N ASN A 129 -18.36 -13.05 6.31
CA ASN A 129 -19.66 -12.38 6.33
C ASN A 129 -19.64 -11.34 5.22
N PHE A 130 -19.86 -11.81 3.99
CA PHE A 130 -20.16 -10.99 2.81
C PHE A 130 -21.57 -10.41 3.01
N ALA A 131 -21.69 -9.47 3.93
CA ALA A 131 -22.83 -8.57 3.94
C ALA A 131 -22.58 -7.56 2.83
N MET A 132 -23.21 -7.81 1.67
CA MET A 132 -23.41 -6.80 0.64
C MET A 132 -23.94 -5.54 1.33
N ILE A 133 -23.15 -4.47 1.30
CA ILE A 133 -23.68 -3.14 1.56
C ILE A 133 -24.48 -2.75 0.29
N SER A 134 -25.81 -2.87 0.41
CA SER A 134 -26.78 -2.27 -0.53
C SER A 134 -26.89 -0.77 -0.31
#